data_AF-A0A2E9YR70-F1
#
_entry.id   AF-A0A2E9YR70-F1
#
_cell.length_a   1.000
_cell.length_b   1.000
_cell.length_c   1.000
_cell.angle_alpha   90.00
_cell.angle_beta   90.00
_cell.angle_gamma   90.00
#
_symmetry.space_group_name_H-M   'P 1'
#
loop_
_entity.id
_entity.type
_entity.pdbx_description
1 polymer ?
#
loop_
_entity_poly.entity_id
_entity_poly.type
_entity_poly.pdbx_seq_one_letter_code
_entity_poly.pdbx_strand_id
1 'polypeptide(L)'
;MAEGAITSVDPDLQDRFSSFLQQEGVIEPPPTTEAEAPEVPGGEGEAPDSAQEPEQADPAKEPEAGETPVDEPTEPEPQAASSEDEDLDPVETLSDLAKAFDVEEDEFLDHLQVPSRDGEGTVPLAEVIQAYKSQPANSEEARLHYEGLGQQLQSEHDQRLGDLQKVTAALIAQVEAEPDVDWEMLRETDPGQYLKERESRDARRADVQRSLDAMDAEMKRRDGESETQHQSWRQEQVQTLYRLRPDWKEADKGRVAMTEVTDYLVKTGYPQDQIDALEDARSILTVWRAAQWEKLQAKKPGVKKRLRLLPRTLRAGAREDAAVLSEEQEKAKGVEKLRNRLADTGSVDDAAALMRGLL
;
A
#
# COMPACT_ATOMS: atom_id res chain seq x y z
N MET A 1 29.17 -12.49 10.59
CA MET A 1 28.64 -13.32 9.48
C MET A 1 27.35 -13.95 9.96
N ALA A 2 26.23 -13.42 9.51
CA ALA A 2 24.91 -14.01 9.65
C ALA A 2 24.12 -13.58 8.41
N GLU A 3 24.46 -14.22 7.29
CA GLU A 3 23.63 -14.27 6.09
C GLU A 3 22.65 -15.43 6.29
N GLY A 4 21.35 -15.22 6.07
CA GLY A 4 20.39 -16.30 6.06
C GLY A 4 18.94 -15.83 6.13
N ALA A 5 18.23 -16.04 5.02
CA ALA A 5 16.78 -15.93 4.82
C ALA A 5 16.21 -14.50 4.69
N ILE A 6 16.29 -13.96 3.49
CA ILE A 6 15.25 -13.06 2.97
C ILE A 6 14.03 -13.97 2.75
N THR A 7 13.16 -14.04 3.74
CA THR A 7 11.94 -14.84 3.70
C THR A 7 11.06 -14.32 2.56
N SER A 8 10.73 -15.21 1.63
CA SER A 8 9.55 -15.04 0.77
C SER A 8 8.40 -14.57 1.65
N VAL A 9 7.71 -13.50 1.25
CA VAL A 9 6.49 -13.07 1.93
C VAL A 9 5.56 -14.27 2.07
N ASP A 10 4.98 -14.43 3.25
CA ASP A 10 4.05 -15.51 3.55
C ASP A 10 2.84 -15.37 2.61
N PRO A 11 2.52 -16.38 1.78
CA PRO A 11 1.41 -16.31 0.82
C PRO A 11 0.08 -15.95 1.51
N ASP A 12 -0.13 -16.44 2.73
CA ASP A 12 -1.33 -16.18 3.54
C ASP A 12 -1.50 -14.68 3.86
N LEU A 13 -0.40 -13.95 3.99
CA LEU A 13 -0.40 -12.52 4.30
C LEU A 13 -0.77 -11.68 3.08
N GLN A 14 -0.28 -12.07 1.90
CA GLN A 14 -0.69 -11.47 0.63
C GLN A 14 -2.16 -11.74 0.34
N ASP A 15 -2.65 -12.94 0.65
CA ASP A 15 -4.04 -13.32 0.42
C ASP A 15 -5.00 -12.58 1.35
N ARG A 16 -4.66 -12.37 2.62
CA ARG A 16 -5.48 -11.60 3.57
C ARG A 16 -5.53 -10.10 3.22
N PHE A 17 -4.41 -9.52 2.80
CA PHE A 17 -4.37 -8.12 2.31
C PHE A 17 -5.04 -7.93 0.95
N SER A 18 -4.94 -8.94 0.07
CA SER A 18 -5.67 -8.94 -1.20
C SER A 18 -7.17 -9.11 -0.96
N SER A 19 -7.55 -9.92 0.04
CA SER A 19 -8.94 -10.06 0.49
C SER A 19 -9.49 -8.74 1.05
N PHE A 20 -8.67 -7.95 1.76
CA PHE A 20 -9.06 -6.60 2.20
C PHE A 20 -9.46 -5.71 1.01
N LEU A 21 -8.74 -5.77 -0.11
CA LEU A 21 -9.09 -5.04 -1.34
C LEU A 21 -10.29 -5.63 -2.09
N GLN A 22 -10.46 -6.95 -2.06
CA GLN A 22 -11.50 -7.67 -2.80
C GLN A 22 -12.86 -7.72 -2.09
N GLN A 23 -12.93 -7.35 -0.81
CA GLN A 23 -14.16 -7.42 0.00
C GLN A 23 -15.30 -6.51 -0.54
N GLU A 24 -15.02 -5.56 -1.44
CA GLU A 24 -16.05 -4.78 -2.16
C GLU A 24 -16.71 -5.50 -3.35
N GLY A 25 -16.23 -6.67 -3.76
CA GLY A 25 -16.77 -7.39 -4.92
C GLY A 25 -18.13 -8.07 -4.70
N VAL A 26 -18.66 -8.07 -3.46
CA VAL A 26 -19.92 -8.74 -3.09
C VAL A 26 -20.90 -7.71 -2.51
N ILE A 27 -21.45 -6.87 -3.37
CA ILE A 27 -22.70 -6.15 -3.07
C ILE A 27 -23.61 -6.31 -4.28
N GLU A 28 -24.44 -7.35 -4.24
CA GLU A 28 -25.74 -7.30 -4.94
C GLU A 28 -26.54 -6.12 -4.37
N PRO A 29 -27.20 -5.31 -5.21
CA PRO A 29 -28.05 -4.23 -4.73
C PRO A 29 -29.20 -4.80 -3.89
N PRO A 30 -29.65 -4.11 -2.83
CA PRO A 30 -30.78 -4.58 -2.03
C PRO A 30 -32.04 -4.71 -2.91
N PRO A 31 -32.85 -5.77 -2.76
CA PRO A 31 -34.05 -5.90 -3.57
C PRO A 31 -35.03 -4.77 -3.21
N THR A 32 -35.27 -3.90 -4.20
CA THR A 32 -36.37 -2.93 -4.19
C THR A 32 -37.66 -3.68 -3.88
N THR A 33 -38.24 -3.38 -2.72
CA THR A 33 -39.55 -3.88 -2.32
C THR A 33 -40.60 -3.00 -2.98
N GLU A 34 -41.13 -3.46 -4.12
CA GLU A 34 -42.41 -2.98 -4.65
C GLU A 34 -43.40 -4.14 -4.57
N ALA A 35 -44.51 -3.89 -3.88
CA ALA A 35 -45.53 -4.86 -3.57
C ALA A 35 -46.46 -5.09 -4.78
N GLU A 36 -46.65 -6.35 -5.18
CA GLU A 36 -47.93 -6.79 -5.76
C GLU A 36 -48.21 -8.27 -5.44
N ALA A 37 -49.50 -8.61 -5.42
CA ALA A 37 -50.20 -9.64 -4.66
C ALA A 37 -50.02 -11.10 -5.17
N PRO A 38 -50.55 -12.12 -4.45
CA PRO A 38 -50.08 -13.51 -4.52
C PRO A 38 -50.91 -14.41 -5.45
N GLU A 39 -50.26 -15.35 -6.14
CA GLU A 39 -50.91 -16.54 -6.73
C GLU A 39 -50.19 -17.84 -6.34
N VAL A 40 -50.97 -18.67 -5.64
CA VAL A 40 -51.01 -20.14 -5.40
C VAL A 40 -49.91 -21.08 -5.95
N PRO A 41 -49.57 -22.17 -5.21
CA PRO A 41 -48.47 -23.08 -5.49
C PRO A 41 -48.88 -24.36 -6.24
N GLY A 42 -47.94 -24.98 -6.94
CA GLY A 42 -48.06 -26.39 -7.35
C GLY A 42 -47.03 -26.85 -8.38
N GLY A 43 -46.34 -27.96 -8.08
CA GLY A 43 -45.97 -28.95 -9.09
C GLY A 43 -44.48 -29.16 -9.39
N GLU A 44 -43.91 -30.13 -8.67
CA GLU A 44 -43.17 -31.30 -9.20
C GLU A 44 -41.90 -31.14 -10.08
N GLY A 45 -40.82 -31.80 -9.59
CA GLY A 45 -39.81 -32.52 -10.38
C GLY A 45 -38.74 -31.67 -11.05
N GLU A 46 -37.47 -32.04 -11.15
CA GLU A 46 -36.89 -33.38 -11.32
C GLU A 46 -35.36 -33.21 -11.18
N ALA A 47 -34.70 -34.07 -10.40
CA ALA A 47 -33.26 -34.30 -10.49
C ALA A 47 -33.02 -35.40 -11.53
N PRO A 48 -31.88 -35.39 -12.26
CA PRO A 48 -30.76 -36.23 -11.83
C PRO A 48 -29.40 -35.51 -11.99
N ASP A 49 -28.48 -35.63 -11.05
CA ASP A 49 -27.46 -36.70 -10.94
C ASP A 49 -26.57 -36.83 -12.18
N SER A 50 -25.32 -36.38 -12.04
CA SER A 50 -24.18 -37.01 -12.69
C SER A 50 -22.90 -36.63 -11.95
N ALA A 51 -22.47 -37.52 -11.06
CA ALA A 51 -21.11 -37.61 -10.58
C ALA A 51 -20.16 -38.05 -11.71
N GLN A 52 -18.99 -37.41 -11.82
CA GLN A 52 -17.81 -38.02 -12.42
C GLN A 52 -16.51 -37.39 -11.89
N GLU A 53 -15.81 -38.19 -11.10
CA GLU A 53 -14.35 -38.21 -10.87
C GLU A 53 -13.96 -39.70 -11.04
N PRO A 54 -12.70 -40.11 -11.21
CA PRO A 54 -11.47 -39.42 -11.61
C PRO A 54 -10.81 -40.07 -12.86
N GLU A 55 -9.84 -39.42 -13.50
CA GLU A 55 -8.92 -40.12 -14.41
C GLU A 55 -7.47 -39.78 -14.04
N GLN A 56 -6.79 -40.77 -13.47
CA GLN A 56 -5.33 -40.84 -13.32
C GLN A 56 -4.74 -41.58 -14.52
N ALA A 57 -3.68 -41.03 -15.12
CA ALA A 57 -2.68 -41.76 -15.88
C ALA A 57 -1.34 -41.00 -15.89
N ASP A 58 -0.39 -41.46 -15.07
CA ASP A 58 1.07 -41.28 -15.15
C ASP A 58 1.67 -42.25 -16.20
N PRO A 59 2.99 -42.27 -16.56
CA PRO A 59 4.09 -41.33 -16.33
C PRO A 59 5.03 -41.11 -17.57
N ALA A 60 6.06 -40.29 -17.34
CA ALA A 60 7.41 -40.31 -17.96
C ALA A 60 7.67 -39.59 -19.30
N LYS A 61 8.36 -38.44 -19.21
CA LYS A 61 9.58 -38.16 -20.00
C LYS A 61 10.44 -37.05 -19.37
N GLU A 62 11.62 -37.42 -18.89
CA GLU A 62 12.79 -36.53 -18.77
C GLU A 62 13.11 -35.88 -20.13
N PRO A 63 13.76 -34.70 -20.13
CA PRO A 63 15.19 -34.75 -20.44
C PRO A 63 16.08 -33.83 -19.60
N GLU A 64 17.31 -34.32 -19.53
CA GLU A 64 18.57 -33.76 -19.05
C GLU A 64 18.89 -32.32 -19.45
N ALA A 65 19.64 -31.71 -18.52
CA ALA A 65 20.86 -30.93 -18.73
C ALA A 65 21.19 -30.44 -20.15
N GLY A 66 21.26 -29.12 -20.28
CA GLY A 66 21.92 -28.43 -21.38
C GLY A 66 22.53 -27.13 -20.87
N GLU A 67 23.77 -27.20 -20.38
CA GLU A 67 24.66 -26.04 -20.29
C GLU A 67 24.82 -25.42 -21.69
N THR A 68 24.52 -24.13 -21.81
CA THR A 68 25.03 -23.33 -22.93
C THR A 68 25.81 -22.14 -22.37
N PRO A 69 27.02 -21.90 -22.88
CA PRO A 69 27.98 -20.97 -22.31
C PRO A 69 27.56 -19.54 -22.67
N VAL A 70 27.52 -18.67 -21.66
CA VAL A 70 27.44 -17.23 -21.90
C VAL A 70 28.85 -16.76 -22.19
N ASP A 71 29.08 -16.53 -23.47
CA ASP A 71 30.23 -15.89 -24.07
C ASP A 71 30.46 -14.51 -23.42
N GLU A 72 31.64 -14.33 -22.86
CA GLU A 72 32.11 -13.12 -22.20
C GLU A 72 32.77 -12.22 -23.25
N PRO A 73 32.19 -11.06 -23.63
CA PRO A 73 32.96 -10.08 -24.37
C PRO A 73 33.79 -9.29 -23.36
N THR A 74 35.05 -9.70 -23.23
CA THR A 74 36.11 -8.81 -22.74
C THR A 74 36.27 -7.66 -23.74
N GLU A 75 35.90 -6.45 -23.33
CA GLU A 75 36.27 -5.20 -24.00
C GLU A 75 36.87 -4.21 -22.99
N PRO A 76 37.74 -3.30 -23.45
CA PRO A 76 39.00 -2.99 -22.80
C PRO A 76 38.86 -1.87 -21.77
N GLU A 77 39.81 -1.84 -20.82
CA GLU A 77 39.98 -0.73 -19.90
C GLU A 77 40.06 0.61 -20.66
N PRO A 78 39.20 1.60 -20.36
CA PRO A 78 39.44 2.95 -20.79
C PRO A 78 40.52 3.58 -19.91
N GLN A 79 41.57 4.03 -20.57
CA GLN A 79 42.62 4.89 -20.03
C GLN A 79 42.01 6.08 -19.27
N ALA A 80 42.62 6.40 -18.14
CA ALA A 80 42.35 7.57 -17.34
C ALA A 80 42.45 8.85 -18.19
N ALA A 81 41.29 9.38 -18.60
CA ALA A 81 41.15 10.77 -18.97
C ALA A 81 40.83 11.54 -17.68
N SER A 82 41.88 12.13 -17.11
CA SER A 82 41.77 13.23 -16.16
C SER A 82 41.06 14.39 -16.88
N SER A 83 39.86 14.72 -16.44
CA SER A 83 39.19 15.98 -16.74
C SER A 83 38.64 16.48 -15.41
N GLU A 84 39.04 17.69 -15.03
CA GLU A 84 38.77 18.33 -13.74
C GLU A 84 37.38 18.02 -13.17
N ASP A 85 37.38 17.67 -11.88
CA ASP A 85 36.23 17.75 -10.99
C ASP A 85 35.72 19.21 -10.97
N GLU A 86 34.81 19.54 -11.87
CA GLU A 86 33.77 20.50 -11.52
C GLU A 86 32.80 19.75 -10.61
N ASP A 87 32.98 19.94 -9.30
CA ASP A 87 32.01 19.63 -8.26
C ASP A 87 30.69 20.34 -8.59
N LEU A 88 29.88 19.71 -9.43
CA LEU A 88 28.44 19.97 -9.42
C LEU A 88 27.94 19.36 -8.12
N ASP A 89 27.70 20.22 -7.12
CA ASP A 89 27.04 19.85 -5.88
C ASP A 89 25.89 18.89 -6.20
N PRO A 90 25.79 17.74 -5.52
CA PRO A 90 24.73 16.80 -5.78
C PRO A 90 23.39 17.52 -5.52
N VAL A 91 22.56 17.63 -6.54
CA VAL A 91 21.21 18.18 -6.40
C VAL A 91 20.38 17.18 -5.59
N GLU A 92 20.33 17.39 -4.28
CA GLU A 92 19.67 16.51 -3.32
C GLU A 92 18.34 17.09 -2.83
N THR A 93 18.20 18.42 -2.82
CA THR A 93 17.00 19.11 -2.37
C THR A 93 16.35 19.95 -3.46
N LEU A 94 15.07 20.29 -3.26
CA LEU A 94 14.33 21.20 -4.14
C LEU A 94 15.00 22.58 -4.21
N SER A 95 15.51 23.07 -3.08
CA SER A 95 16.24 24.33 -3.01
C SER A 95 17.56 24.29 -3.80
N ASP A 96 18.23 23.14 -3.90
CA ASP A 96 19.45 23.00 -4.72
C ASP A 96 19.12 23.00 -6.20
N LEU A 97 17.97 22.43 -6.58
CA LEU A 97 17.47 22.46 -7.95
C LEU A 97 17.05 23.89 -8.34
N ALA A 98 16.34 24.60 -7.45
CA ALA A 98 15.95 26.00 -7.65
C ALA A 98 17.18 26.91 -7.81
N LYS A 99 18.23 26.73 -6.98
CA LYS A 99 19.52 27.41 -7.12
C LYS A 99 20.24 27.06 -8.43
N ALA A 100 20.18 25.81 -8.88
CA ALA A 100 20.79 25.40 -10.15
C ALA A 100 20.12 26.05 -11.38
N PHE A 101 18.87 26.50 -11.24
CA PHE A 101 18.14 27.27 -12.26
C PHE A 101 18.11 28.78 -11.99
N ASP A 102 18.73 29.26 -10.90
CA ASP A 102 18.73 30.67 -10.45
C ASP A 102 17.32 31.26 -10.23
N VAL A 103 16.41 30.46 -9.64
CA VAL A 103 15.02 30.83 -9.33
C VAL A 103 14.75 30.63 -7.82
N GLU A 104 13.87 31.45 -7.21
CA GLU A 104 13.43 31.22 -5.82
C GLU A 104 12.60 29.93 -5.69
N GLU A 105 12.65 29.27 -4.54
CA GLU A 105 11.99 27.97 -4.33
C GLU A 105 10.48 28.03 -4.56
N ASP A 106 9.82 29.10 -4.12
CA ASP A 106 8.39 29.30 -4.30
C ASP A 106 8.02 29.52 -5.78
N GLU A 107 8.82 30.30 -6.52
CA GLU A 107 8.63 30.52 -7.96
C GLU A 107 8.94 29.25 -8.77
N PHE A 108 9.90 28.46 -8.31
CA PHE A 108 10.24 27.16 -8.89
C PHE A 108 9.13 26.11 -8.68
N LEU A 109 8.47 26.12 -7.52
CA LEU A 109 7.29 25.29 -7.23
C LEU A 109 6.09 25.63 -8.12
N ASP A 110 5.91 26.91 -8.44
CA ASP A 110 4.85 27.36 -9.35
C ASP A 110 5.12 26.91 -10.80
N HIS A 111 6.38 26.75 -11.18
CA HIS A 111 6.79 26.31 -12.52
C HIS A 111 6.86 24.78 -12.65
N LEU A 112 6.85 24.06 -11.51
CA LEU A 112 6.81 22.60 -11.47
C LEU A 112 5.41 22.09 -11.77
N GLN A 113 5.30 21.53 -12.96
CA GLN A 113 4.07 20.94 -13.46
C GLN A 113 4.00 19.45 -13.16
N VAL A 114 2.91 19.03 -12.52
CA VAL A 114 2.60 17.62 -12.23
C VAL A 114 1.42 17.21 -13.14
N PRO A 115 1.43 16.00 -13.71
CA PRO A 115 0.26 15.50 -14.45
C PRO A 115 -0.97 15.53 -13.55
N SER A 116 -2.07 16.07 -14.08
CA SER A 116 -3.33 16.15 -13.36
C SER A 116 -3.83 14.76 -12.96
N ARG A 117 -4.53 14.67 -11.84
CA ARG A 117 -5.16 13.44 -11.33
C ARG A 117 -6.09 12.79 -12.35
N ASP A 118 -6.69 13.59 -13.23
CA ASP A 118 -7.63 13.15 -14.26
C ASP A 118 -6.95 12.81 -15.60
N GLY A 119 -5.62 12.89 -15.68
CA GLY A 119 -4.83 12.58 -16.88
C GLY A 119 -4.91 13.65 -17.98
N GLU A 120 -5.79 14.64 -17.86
CA GLU A 120 -5.89 15.77 -18.77
C GLU A 120 -5.08 16.96 -18.25
N GLY A 121 -3.95 17.22 -18.90
CA GLY A 121 -3.13 18.41 -18.67
C GLY A 121 -2.19 18.33 -17.46
N THR A 122 -1.55 19.47 -17.19
CA THR A 122 -0.57 19.65 -16.13
C THR A 122 -1.01 20.76 -15.19
N VAL A 123 -0.86 20.53 -13.88
CA VAL A 123 -1.25 21.46 -12.81
C VAL A 123 0.01 21.86 -12.04
N PRO A 124 0.17 23.13 -11.63
CA PRO A 124 1.30 23.53 -10.80
C PRO A 124 1.28 22.82 -9.44
N LEU A 125 2.44 22.40 -8.97
CA LEU A 125 2.60 21.64 -7.73
C LEU A 125 2.06 22.41 -6.50
N ALA A 126 2.19 23.75 -6.50
CA ALA A 126 1.65 24.61 -5.44
C ALA A 126 0.13 24.46 -5.27
N GLU A 127 -0.62 24.40 -6.38
CA GLU A 127 -2.08 24.23 -6.37
C GLU A 127 -2.49 22.85 -5.84
N VAL A 128 -1.73 21.81 -6.17
CA VAL A 128 -1.95 20.44 -5.66
C VAL A 128 -1.77 20.39 -4.13
N ILE A 129 -0.74 21.06 -3.60
CA ILE A 129 -0.49 21.14 -2.16
C ILE A 129 -1.62 21.91 -1.46
N GLN A 130 -2.09 23.00 -2.06
CA GLN A 130 -3.17 23.80 -1.50
C GLN A 130 -4.51 23.06 -1.52
N ALA A 131 -4.84 22.36 -2.61
CA ALA A 131 -6.03 21.51 -2.74
C ALA A 131 -6.01 20.34 -1.74
N TYR A 132 -4.83 19.78 -1.46
CA TYR A 132 -4.68 18.76 -0.41
C TYR A 132 -4.96 19.33 0.98
N LYS A 133 -4.47 20.53 1.29
CA LYS A 133 -4.71 21.21 2.57
C LYS A 133 -6.18 21.62 2.76
N SER A 134 -6.91 21.92 1.68
CA SER A 134 -8.29 22.41 1.72
C SER A 134 -9.36 21.31 1.65
N GLN A 135 -8.99 20.04 1.47
CA GLN A 135 -9.96 18.94 1.42
C GLN A 135 -10.70 18.75 2.77
N PRO A 136 -12.04 18.63 2.77
CA PRO A 136 -12.84 18.45 3.98
C PRO A 136 -12.59 17.10 4.68
N ALA A 137 -12.02 16.11 3.99
CA ALA A 137 -11.53 14.88 4.62
C ALA A 137 -10.33 15.11 5.59
N ASN A 138 -9.78 16.33 5.58
CA ASN A 138 -8.76 16.81 6.50
C ASN A 138 -9.32 17.81 7.54
N SER A 139 -10.62 18.09 7.57
CA SER A 139 -11.17 18.93 8.64
C SER A 139 -11.15 18.14 9.94
N GLU A 140 -10.33 18.60 10.89
CA GLU A 140 -10.26 18.03 12.24
C GLU A 140 -11.64 18.00 12.90
N GLU A 141 -12.50 18.97 12.59
CA GLU A 141 -13.86 19.08 13.12
C GLU A 141 -14.75 17.89 12.75
N ALA A 142 -14.72 17.43 11.49
CA ALA A 142 -15.50 16.27 11.09
C ALA A 142 -14.98 15.01 11.80
N ARG A 143 -13.65 14.85 11.87
CA ARG A 143 -13.00 13.75 12.59
C ARG A 143 -13.39 13.72 14.07
N LEU A 144 -13.25 14.85 14.76
CA LEU A 144 -13.56 14.99 16.17
C LEU A 144 -15.04 14.75 16.46
N HIS A 145 -15.93 15.16 15.54
CA HIS A 145 -17.36 14.90 15.67
C HIS A 145 -17.68 13.40 15.59
N TYR A 146 -17.14 12.67 14.60
CA TYR A 146 -17.36 11.23 14.47
C TYR A 146 -16.68 10.43 15.60
N GLU A 147 -15.46 10.81 16.00
CA GLU A 147 -14.75 10.22 17.12
C GLU A 147 -15.53 10.43 18.43
N GLY A 148 -16.07 11.63 18.65
CA GLY A 148 -16.93 11.93 19.79
C GLY A 148 -18.21 11.10 19.80
N LEU A 149 -18.85 10.90 18.64
CA LEU A 149 -20.06 10.09 18.52
C LEU A 149 -19.77 8.62 18.87
N GLY A 150 -18.66 8.07 18.39
CA GLY A 150 -18.22 6.71 18.70
C GLY A 150 -17.90 6.51 20.17
N GLN A 151 -17.19 7.46 20.79
CA GLN A 151 -16.89 7.44 22.23
C GLN A 151 -18.17 7.53 23.08
N GLN A 152 -19.13 8.36 22.68
CA GLN A 152 -20.42 8.44 23.37
C GLN A 152 -21.14 7.09 23.33
N LEU A 153 -21.26 6.48 22.14
CA LEU A 153 -21.90 5.18 21.98
C LEU A 153 -21.23 4.12 22.87
N GLN A 154 -19.90 4.00 22.81
CA GLN A 154 -19.15 3.05 23.65
C GLN A 154 -19.39 3.30 25.14
N SER A 155 -19.39 4.57 25.56
CA SER A 155 -19.64 4.93 26.96
C SER A 155 -21.05 4.54 27.43
N GLU A 156 -22.06 4.66 26.57
CA GLU A 156 -23.44 4.25 26.88
C GLU A 156 -23.55 2.73 27.06
N HIS A 157 -22.85 1.96 26.23
CA HIS A 157 -22.76 0.50 26.37
C HIS A 157 -22.06 0.10 27.67
N ASP A 158 -20.90 0.69 27.96
CA ASP A 158 -20.15 0.39 29.17
C ASP A 158 -20.92 0.78 30.43
N GLN A 159 -21.65 1.90 30.41
CA GLN A 159 -22.55 2.31 31.49
C GLN A 159 -23.68 1.29 31.69
N ARG A 160 -24.36 0.90 30.62
CA ARG A 160 -25.45 -0.09 30.67
C ARG A 160 -24.96 -1.43 31.21
N LEU A 161 -23.82 -1.92 30.72
CA LEU A 161 -23.23 -3.17 31.18
C LEU A 161 -22.83 -3.08 32.65
N GLY A 162 -22.22 -1.96 33.06
CA GLY A 162 -21.86 -1.71 34.45
C GLY A 162 -23.07 -1.65 35.38
N ASP A 163 -24.18 -1.08 34.94
CA ASP A 163 -25.42 -1.03 35.72
C ASP A 163 -26.09 -2.41 35.81
N LEU A 164 -26.12 -3.18 34.71
CA LEU A 164 -26.55 -4.58 34.74
C LEU A 164 -25.69 -5.42 35.67
N GLN A 165 -24.37 -5.23 35.70
CA GLN A 165 -23.48 -5.93 36.62
C GLN A 165 -23.78 -5.61 38.08
N LYS A 166 -24.00 -4.33 38.42
CA LYS A 166 -24.36 -3.92 39.79
C LYS A 166 -25.70 -4.52 40.21
N VAL A 167 -26.72 -4.46 39.35
CA VAL A 167 -28.05 -5.03 39.61
C VAL A 167 -27.95 -6.55 39.79
N THR A 168 -27.25 -7.23 38.89
CA THR A 168 -27.04 -8.68 38.96
C THR A 168 -26.33 -9.08 40.25
N ALA A 169 -25.26 -8.37 40.62
CA ALA A 169 -24.54 -8.61 41.87
C ALA A 169 -25.43 -8.40 43.10
N ALA A 170 -26.29 -7.38 43.10
CA ALA A 170 -27.25 -7.15 44.19
C ALA A 170 -28.30 -8.27 44.29
N LEU A 171 -28.82 -8.76 43.16
CA LEU A 171 -29.77 -9.88 43.11
C LEU A 171 -29.11 -11.19 43.59
N ILE A 172 -27.88 -11.46 43.18
CA ILE A 172 -27.11 -12.62 43.66
C ILE A 172 -26.91 -12.54 45.17
N ALA A 173 -26.45 -11.39 45.68
CA ALA A 173 -26.26 -11.17 47.11
C ALA A 173 -27.58 -11.35 47.89
N GLN A 174 -28.71 -10.95 47.32
CA GLN A 174 -30.03 -11.15 47.93
C GLN A 174 -30.39 -12.64 48.04
N VAL A 175 -30.09 -13.44 47.00
CA VAL A 175 -30.33 -14.89 47.01
C VAL A 175 -29.37 -15.61 47.94
N GLU A 176 -28.10 -15.20 48.00
CA GLU A 176 -27.08 -15.78 48.89
C GLU A 176 -27.33 -15.45 50.37
N ALA A 177 -27.92 -14.29 50.67
CA ALA A 177 -28.27 -13.89 52.03
C ALA A 177 -29.56 -14.58 52.55
N GLU A 178 -30.20 -15.44 51.76
CA GLU A 178 -31.41 -16.14 52.19
C GLU A 178 -31.13 -17.13 53.34
N PRO A 179 -31.96 -17.14 54.40
CA PRO A 179 -31.83 -18.12 55.46
C PRO A 179 -32.15 -19.53 54.95
N ASP A 180 -31.51 -20.54 55.53
CA ASP A 180 -31.88 -21.93 55.28
C ASP A 180 -33.25 -22.21 55.91
N VAL A 181 -34.17 -22.78 55.13
CA VAL A 181 -35.56 -23.04 55.54
C VAL A 181 -35.80 -24.54 55.53
N ASP A 182 -36.31 -25.06 56.64
CA ASP A 182 -36.77 -26.44 56.73
C ASP A 182 -38.10 -26.62 55.97
N TRP A 183 -37.98 -26.97 54.69
CA TRP A 183 -39.10 -27.12 53.77
C TRP A 183 -40.05 -28.26 54.16
N GLU A 184 -39.55 -29.29 54.84
CA GLU A 184 -40.36 -30.44 55.23
C GLU A 184 -41.26 -30.07 56.41
N MET A 185 -40.68 -29.42 57.43
CA MET A 185 -41.45 -28.90 58.57
C MET A 185 -42.45 -27.81 58.14
N LEU A 186 -42.06 -26.91 57.23
CA LEU A 186 -42.93 -25.83 56.75
C LEU A 186 -44.13 -26.37 55.96
N ARG A 187 -43.91 -27.41 55.14
CA ARG A 187 -44.98 -28.08 54.38
C ARG A 187 -46.00 -28.76 55.30
N GLU A 188 -45.57 -29.36 56.40
CA GLU A 188 -46.45 -30.07 57.34
C GLU A 188 -47.19 -29.11 58.29
N THR A 189 -46.53 -28.02 58.71
CA THR A 189 -47.09 -27.08 59.69
C THR A 189 -47.96 -26.01 59.04
N ASP A 190 -47.55 -25.46 57.90
CA ASP A 190 -48.30 -24.43 57.16
C ASP A 190 -48.08 -24.56 55.63
N PRO A 191 -48.90 -25.37 54.94
CA PRO A 191 -48.83 -25.55 53.49
C PRO A 191 -49.00 -24.24 52.69
N GLY A 192 -49.71 -23.25 53.24
CA GLY A 192 -49.94 -21.97 52.59
C GLY A 192 -48.69 -21.09 52.59
N GLN A 193 -47.96 -21.06 53.71
CA GLN A 193 -46.67 -20.37 53.79
C GLN A 193 -45.58 -21.08 53.01
N TYR A 194 -45.58 -22.42 52.98
CA TYR A 194 -44.69 -23.19 52.12
C TYR A 194 -44.78 -22.75 50.65
N LEU A 195 -46.00 -22.66 50.10
CA LEU A 195 -46.19 -22.29 48.70
C LEU A 195 -45.69 -20.86 48.42
N LYS A 196 -46.03 -19.90 49.30
CA LYS A 196 -45.60 -18.50 49.17
C LYS A 196 -44.09 -18.35 49.23
N GLU A 197 -43.43 -18.98 50.20
CA GLU A 197 -41.99 -18.88 50.37
C GLU A 197 -41.25 -19.53 49.19
N ARG A 198 -41.74 -20.69 48.72
CA ARG A 198 -41.19 -21.37 47.55
C ARG A 198 -41.34 -20.54 46.27
N GLU A 199 -42.53 -20.03 46.00
CA GLU A 199 -42.78 -19.16 44.84
C GLU A 199 -41.92 -17.89 44.90
N SER A 200 -41.76 -17.31 46.09
CA SER A 200 -40.92 -16.13 46.30
C SER A 200 -39.44 -16.40 46.01
N ARG A 201 -38.91 -17.56 46.43
CA ARG A 201 -37.53 -17.98 46.11
C ARG A 201 -37.34 -18.33 44.65
N ASP A 202 -38.29 -19.06 44.07
CA ASP A 202 -38.28 -19.38 42.64
C ASP A 202 -38.31 -18.11 41.80
N ALA A 203 -39.12 -17.11 42.18
CA ALA A 203 -39.17 -15.80 41.54
C ALA A 203 -37.82 -15.05 41.62
N ARG A 204 -37.19 -14.99 42.80
CA ARG A 204 -35.87 -14.33 42.96
C ARG A 204 -34.78 -15.02 42.15
N ARG A 205 -34.75 -16.35 42.14
CA ARG A 205 -33.82 -17.12 41.30
C ARG A 205 -34.07 -16.87 39.81
N ALA A 206 -35.32 -16.78 39.39
CA ALA A 206 -35.67 -16.43 38.02
C ALA A 206 -35.25 -14.99 37.67
N ASP A 207 -35.33 -14.05 38.61
CA ASP A 207 -34.87 -12.66 38.39
C ASP A 207 -33.33 -12.60 38.24
N VAL A 208 -32.57 -13.36 39.04
CA VAL A 208 -31.12 -13.52 38.86
C VAL A 208 -30.80 -14.08 37.47
N GLN A 209 -31.48 -15.15 37.05
CA GLN A 209 -31.24 -15.76 35.74
C GLN A 209 -31.55 -14.78 34.61
N ARG A 210 -32.69 -14.08 34.66
CA ARG A 210 -33.04 -13.06 33.66
C ARG A 210 -32.00 -11.94 33.60
N SER A 211 -31.43 -11.54 34.73
CA SER A 211 -30.37 -10.52 34.77
C SER A 211 -29.07 -11.00 34.14
N LEU A 212 -28.69 -12.27 34.36
CA LEU A 212 -27.53 -12.90 33.73
C LEU A 212 -27.71 -13.04 32.22
N ASP A 213 -28.89 -13.48 31.76
CA ASP A 213 -29.22 -13.60 30.35
C ASP A 213 -29.20 -12.23 29.65
N ALA A 214 -29.71 -11.19 30.32
CA ALA A 214 -29.65 -9.81 29.81
C ALA A 214 -28.21 -9.29 29.69
N MET A 215 -27.34 -9.64 30.65
CA MET A 215 -25.92 -9.27 30.61
C MET A 215 -25.18 -9.96 29.46
N ASP A 216 -25.42 -11.25 29.24
CA ASP A 216 -24.86 -12.01 28.11
C ASP A 216 -25.36 -11.47 26.75
N ALA A 217 -26.65 -11.15 26.65
CA ALA A 217 -27.22 -10.56 25.45
C ALA A 217 -26.61 -9.18 25.14
N GLU A 218 -26.39 -8.33 26.14
CA GLU A 218 -25.78 -7.01 25.95
C GLU A 218 -24.29 -7.13 25.57
N MET A 219 -23.54 -8.09 26.15
CA MET A 219 -22.16 -8.38 25.72
C MET A 219 -22.11 -8.82 24.26
N LYS A 220 -22.95 -9.78 23.86
CA LYS A 220 -23.04 -10.23 22.46
C LYS A 220 -23.42 -9.10 21.51
N ARG A 221 -24.34 -8.22 21.93
CA ARG A 221 -24.73 -7.03 21.15
C ARG A 221 -23.54 -6.09 20.95
N ARG A 222 -22.80 -5.79 22.02
CA ARG A 222 -21.59 -4.96 21.96
C ARG A 222 -20.56 -5.53 21.00
N ASP A 223 -20.28 -6.84 21.11
CA ASP A 223 -19.26 -7.49 20.29
C ASP A 223 -19.67 -7.49 18.80
N GLY A 224 -20.94 -7.79 18.51
CA GLY A 224 -21.47 -7.74 17.14
C GLY A 224 -21.48 -6.33 16.53
N GLU A 225 -21.80 -5.31 17.32
CA GLU A 225 -21.75 -3.91 16.88
C GLU A 225 -20.31 -3.44 16.63
N SER A 226 -19.37 -3.84 17.50
CA SER A 226 -17.95 -3.54 17.31
C SER A 226 -17.40 -4.17 16.03
N GLU A 227 -17.73 -5.43 15.74
CA GLU A 227 -17.32 -6.11 14.51
C GLU A 227 -17.93 -5.42 13.27
N THR A 228 -19.23 -5.07 13.33
CA THR A 228 -19.91 -4.36 12.24
C THR A 228 -19.29 -2.98 11.98
N GLN A 229 -18.99 -2.23 13.05
CA GLN A 229 -18.31 -0.94 12.95
C GLN A 229 -16.91 -1.10 12.35
N HIS A 230 -16.15 -2.08 12.81
CA HIS A 230 -14.82 -2.37 12.29
C HIS A 230 -14.86 -2.75 10.81
N GLN A 231 -15.81 -3.59 10.39
CA GLN A 231 -16.00 -3.95 8.99
C GLN A 231 -16.40 -2.74 8.13
N SER A 232 -17.29 -1.88 8.63
CA SER A 232 -17.69 -0.66 7.91
C SER A 232 -16.53 0.33 7.75
N TRP A 233 -15.71 0.48 8.80
CA TRP A 233 -14.52 1.32 8.76
C TRP A 233 -13.50 0.78 7.77
N ARG A 234 -13.29 -0.55 7.75
CA ARG A 234 -12.41 -1.22 6.77
C ARG A 234 -12.84 -0.94 5.33
N GLN A 235 -14.13 -1.05 5.03
CA GLN A 235 -14.68 -0.71 3.71
C GLN A 235 -14.45 0.76 3.36
N GLU A 236 -14.66 1.67 4.31
CA GLU A 236 -14.37 3.10 4.11
C GLU A 236 -12.88 3.36 3.82
N GLN A 237 -11.97 2.63 4.48
CA GLN A 237 -10.52 2.72 4.20
C GLN A 237 -10.20 2.24 2.78
N VAL A 238 -10.78 1.12 2.34
CA VAL A 238 -10.63 0.62 0.97
C VAL A 238 -11.14 1.64 -0.05
N GLN A 239 -12.33 2.21 0.16
CA GLN A 239 -12.86 3.27 -0.70
C GLN A 239 -11.96 4.50 -0.72
N THR A 240 -11.39 4.87 0.44
CA THR A 240 -10.43 5.97 0.53
C THR A 240 -9.16 5.69 -0.25
N LEU A 241 -8.64 4.46 -0.20
CA LEU A 241 -7.51 4.02 -1.01
C LEU A 241 -7.82 4.15 -2.50
N TYR A 242 -8.95 3.63 -2.96
CA TYR A 242 -9.35 3.71 -4.38
C TYR A 242 -9.63 5.14 -4.84
N ARG A 243 -10.14 6.00 -3.95
CA ARG A 243 -10.28 7.42 -4.23
C ARG A 243 -8.91 8.08 -4.38
N LEU A 244 -7.93 7.75 -3.56
CA LEU A 244 -6.59 8.36 -3.64
C LEU A 244 -5.73 7.75 -4.76
N ARG A 245 -5.96 6.48 -5.10
CA ARG A 245 -5.26 5.69 -6.12
C ARG A 245 -6.26 4.90 -6.97
N PRO A 246 -6.90 5.54 -7.97
CA PRO A 246 -7.86 4.88 -8.83
C PRO A 246 -7.26 3.71 -9.63
N ASP A 247 -5.97 3.75 -9.89
CA ASP A 247 -5.20 2.69 -10.55
C ASP A 247 -5.19 1.37 -9.78
N TRP A 248 -5.45 1.40 -8.46
CA TRP A 248 -5.48 0.20 -7.62
C TRP A 248 -6.83 -0.53 -7.64
N LYS A 249 -7.85 0.04 -8.29
CA LYS A 249 -9.11 -0.67 -8.56
C LYS A 249 -8.89 -1.86 -9.49
N GLU A 250 -7.86 -1.79 -10.33
CA GLU A 250 -7.41 -2.95 -11.11
C GLU A 250 -6.72 -3.95 -10.17
N ALA A 251 -7.28 -5.16 -10.06
CA ALA A 251 -6.84 -6.17 -9.10
C ALA A 251 -5.33 -6.45 -9.15
N ASP A 252 -4.76 -6.50 -10.35
CA ASP A 252 -3.33 -6.76 -10.54
C ASP A 252 -2.46 -5.61 -10.00
N LYS A 253 -2.83 -4.36 -10.27
CA LYS A 253 -2.08 -3.18 -9.82
C LYS A 253 -2.19 -2.98 -8.32
N GLY A 254 -3.38 -3.20 -7.76
CA GLY A 254 -3.62 -3.16 -6.31
C GLY A 254 -2.81 -4.23 -5.58
N ARG A 255 -2.83 -5.48 -6.08
CA ARG A 255 -2.08 -6.59 -5.47
C ARG A 255 -0.57 -6.37 -5.52
N VAL A 256 -0.05 -5.87 -6.65
CA VAL A 256 1.37 -5.52 -6.76
C VAL A 256 1.73 -4.45 -5.73
N ALA A 257 0.95 -3.37 -5.64
CA ALA A 257 1.21 -2.30 -4.68
C ALA A 257 1.20 -2.79 -3.22
N MET A 258 0.27 -3.69 -2.86
CA MET A 258 0.21 -4.28 -1.52
C MET A 258 1.40 -5.21 -1.25
N THR A 259 1.83 -5.98 -2.25
CA THR A 259 3.04 -6.79 -2.12
C THR A 259 4.25 -5.92 -1.83
N GLU A 260 4.38 -4.77 -2.52
CA GLU A 260 5.47 -3.82 -2.27
C GLU A 260 5.43 -3.21 -0.86
N VAL A 261 4.22 -2.96 -0.33
CA VAL A 261 4.02 -2.47 1.05
C VAL A 261 4.49 -3.51 2.07
N THR A 262 4.01 -4.75 1.93
CA THR A 262 4.37 -5.85 2.81
C THR A 262 5.87 -6.16 2.76
N ASP A 263 6.45 -6.28 1.55
CA ASP A 263 7.88 -6.50 1.34
C ASP A 263 8.73 -5.45 2.07
N TYR A 264 8.33 -4.18 1.94
CA TYR A 264 9.04 -3.07 2.56
C TYR A 264 8.97 -3.11 4.09
N LEU A 265 7.80 -3.41 4.66
CA LEU A 265 7.63 -3.52 6.12
C LEU A 265 8.42 -4.68 6.71
N VAL A 266 8.37 -5.85 6.04
CA VAL A 266 9.17 -7.02 6.43
C VAL A 266 10.67 -6.68 6.39
N LYS A 267 11.14 -6.06 5.30
CA LYS A 267 12.54 -5.64 5.15
C LYS A 267 12.96 -4.62 6.22
N THR A 268 12.05 -3.74 6.63
CA THR A 268 12.29 -2.73 7.67
C THR A 268 12.28 -3.33 9.09
N GLY A 269 11.80 -4.57 9.24
CA GLY A 269 11.80 -5.31 10.51
C GLY A 269 10.51 -5.21 11.32
N TYR A 270 9.38 -4.83 10.68
CA TYR A 270 8.08 -4.87 11.35
C TYR A 270 7.64 -6.32 11.62
N PRO A 271 7.08 -6.62 12.80
CA PRO A 271 6.55 -7.95 13.09
C PRO A 271 5.28 -8.20 12.28
N GLN A 272 5.00 -9.47 11.96
CA GLN A 272 3.87 -9.87 11.11
C GLN A 272 2.54 -9.36 11.64
N ASP A 273 2.29 -9.46 12.95
CA ASP A 273 1.04 -8.97 13.57
C ASP A 273 0.76 -7.47 13.32
N GLN A 274 1.81 -6.65 13.20
CA GLN A 274 1.66 -5.22 12.90
C GLN A 274 1.41 -4.96 11.42
N ILE A 275 1.93 -5.83 10.56
CA ILE A 275 1.66 -5.77 9.13
C ILE A 275 0.20 -6.16 8.92
N ASP A 276 -0.27 -7.25 9.54
CA ASP A 276 -1.66 -7.73 9.46
C ASP A 276 -2.68 -6.70 9.96
N ALA A 277 -2.33 -5.92 10.99
CA ALA A 277 -3.20 -4.89 11.53
C ALA A 277 -3.25 -3.59 10.69
N LEU A 278 -2.49 -3.51 9.59
CA LEU A 278 -2.39 -2.31 8.78
C LEU A 278 -3.61 -2.14 7.86
N GLU A 279 -4.67 -1.53 8.35
CA GLU A 279 -5.90 -1.31 7.57
C GLU A 279 -6.11 0.16 7.15
N ASP A 280 -5.42 1.09 7.81
CA ASP A 280 -5.57 2.52 7.55
C ASP A 280 -4.99 2.92 6.18
N ALA A 281 -5.83 3.56 5.36
CA ALA A 281 -5.50 3.92 3.99
C ALA A 281 -4.26 4.84 3.89
N ARG A 282 -4.10 5.77 4.84
CA ARG A 282 -3.03 6.77 4.83
C ARG A 282 -1.69 6.13 5.17
N SER A 283 -1.74 5.18 6.11
CA SER A 283 -0.59 4.41 6.56
C SER A 283 -0.08 3.52 5.44
N ILE A 284 -0.97 2.78 4.78
CA ILE A 284 -0.66 1.98 3.59
C ILE A 284 0.00 2.84 2.49
N LEU A 285 -0.59 4.00 2.17
CA LEU A 285 -0.04 4.89 1.14
C LEU A 285 1.33 5.46 1.52
N THR A 286 1.55 5.77 2.80
CA THR A 286 2.84 6.28 3.29
C THR A 286 3.92 5.23 3.16
N VAL A 287 3.63 4.00 3.58
CA VAL A 287 4.53 2.86 3.45
C VAL A 287 4.82 2.57 1.99
N TRP A 288 3.80 2.56 1.13
CA TRP A 288 3.98 2.36 -0.30
C TRP A 288 4.90 3.42 -0.92
N ARG A 289 4.71 4.69 -0.58
CA ARG A 289 5.58 5.79 -1.06
C ARG A 289 7.02 5.62 -0.60
N ALA A 290 7.23 5.18 0.64
CA ALA A 290 8.56 4.88 1.16
C ALA A 290 9.22 3.75 0.37
N ALA A 291 8.48 2.68 0.08
CA ALA A 291 8.94 1.58 -0.76
C ALA A 291 9.33 2.05 -2.18
N GLN A 292 8.50 2.91 -2.80
CA GLN A 292 8.82 3.47 -4.13
C GLN A 292 10.05 4.38 -4.10
N TRP A 293 10.20 5.18 -3.05
CA TRP A 293 11.37 6.04 -2.89
C TRP A 293 12.65 5.19 -2.77
N GLU A 294 12.64 4.11 -1.98
CA GLU A 294 13.78 3.22 -1.87
C GLU A 294 14.13 2.57 -3.22
N LYS A 295 13.11 2.11 -3.97
CA LYS A 295 13.31 1.58 -5.34
C LYS A 295 13.91 2.62 -6.28
N LEU A 296 13.50 3.88 -6.19
CA LEU A 296 14.08 4.97 -6.99
C LEU A 296 15.53 5.24 -6.61
N GLN A 297 15.83 5.29 -5.31
CA GLN A 297 17.19 5.48 -4.80
C GLN A 297 18.13 4.37 -5.27
N ALA A 298 17.69 3.11 -5.23
CA ALA A 298 18.44 1.97 -5.76
C ALA A 298 18.72 2.09 -7.27
N LYS A 299 17.83 2.74 -8.04
CA LYS A 299 17.97 2.94 -9.50
C LYS A 299 18.84 4.14 -9.89
N LYS A 300 19.05 5.13 -8.99
CA LYS A 300 19.84 6.35 -9.26
C LYS A 300 21.24 6.12 -9.84
N PRO A 301 22.08 5.17 -9.35
CA PRO A 301 23.41 4.96 -9.93
C PRO A 301 23.36 4.52 -11.40
N GLY A 302 22.34 3.75 -11.81
CA GLY A 302 22.13 3.35 -13.20
C GLY A 302 21.72 4.53 -14.10
N VAL A 303 20.87 5.42 -13.59
CA VAL A 303 20.44 6.64 -14.31
C VAL A 303 21.61 7.61 -14.47
N LYS A 304 22.43 7.83 -13.43
CA LYS A 304 23.65 8.66 -13.52
C LYS A 304 24.64 8.14 -14.55
N LYS A 305 24.84 6.81 -14.63
CA LYS A 305 25.70 6.19 -15.67
C LYS A 305 25.16 6.41 -17.08
N ARG A 306 23.85 6.25 -17.30
CA ARG A 306 23.21 6.50 -18.61
C ARG A 306 23.24 7.97 -19.02
N LEU A 307 23.07 8.90 -18.08
CA LEU A 307 23.18 10.34 -18.32
C LEU A 307 24.61 10.76 -18.68
N ARG A 308 25.64 10.14 -18.09
CA ARG A 308 27.05 10.38 -18.46
C ARG A 308 27.41 9.88 -19.86
N LEU A 309 26.70 8.85 -20.34
CA LEU A 309 26.90 8.26 -21.67
C LEU A 309 26.09 8.98 -22.76
N LEU A 310 25.14 9.84 -22.39
CA LEU A 310 24.40 10.64 -23.37
C LEU A 310 25.30 11.79 -23.87
N PRO A 311 25.41 11.99 -25.20
CA PRO A 311 26.11 13.14 -25.73
C PRO A 311 25.43 14.42 -25.24
N ARG A 312 26.19 15.31 -24.59
CA ARG A 312 25.70 16.62 -24.17
C ARG A 312 25.18 17.36 -25.41
N THR A 313 23.88 17.61 -25.47
CA THR A 313 23.32 18.45 -26.53
C THR A 313 23.84 19.87 -26.33
N LEU A 314 24.65 20.34 -27.26
CA LEU A 314 25.05 21.74 -27.35
C LEU A 314 23.77 22.59 -27.35
N ARG A 315 23.68 23.58 -26.45
CA ARG A 315 22.61 24.59 -26.48
C ARG A 315 22.57 25.18 -27.89
N ALA A 316 21.37 25.36 -28.44
CA ALA A 316 21.17 26.20 -29.61
C ALA A 316 21.67 27.61 -29.28
N GLY A 317 22.84 27.99 -29.78
CA GLY A 317 23.51 29.26 -29.49
C GLY A 317 24.83 29.17 -28.71
N ALA A 318 25.26 27.98 -28.28
CA ALA A 318 26.65 27.80 -27.87
C ALA A 318 27.52 27.94 -29.12
N ARG A 319 28.22 29.08 -29.26
CA ARG A 319 29.36 29.16 -30.16
C ARG A 319 30.25 27.98 -29.82
N GLU A 320 30.66 27.22 -30.83
CA GLU A 320 31.83 26.37 -30.68
C GLU A 320 32.92 27.29 -30.14
N ASP A 321 33.28 27.13 -28.87
CA ASP A 321 34.62 27.45 -28.45
C ASP A 321 35.49 26.46 -29.22
N ALA A 322 35.77 26.83 -30.47
CA ALA A 322 36.93 26.35 -31.17
C ALA A 322 38.05 26.66 -30.19
N ALA A 323 38.44 25.64 -29.42
CA ALA A 323 39.67 25.63 -28.67
C ALA A 323 40.67 26.24 -29.63
N VAL A 324 41.15 27.44 -29.32
CA VAL A 324 42.08 28.18 -30.16
C VAL A 324 43.32 27.31 -30.19
N LEU A 325 43.34 26.37 -31.14
CA LEU A 325 44.48 25.56 -31.46
C LEU A 325 45.53 26.60 -31.77
N SER A 326 46.66 26.56 -31.05
CA SER A 326 47.76 27.44 -31.39
C SER A 326 48.07 27.25 -32.88
N GLU A 327 48.53 28.30 -33.57
CA GLU A 327 48.85 28.22 -35.01
C GLU A 327 49.75 27.00 -35.34
N GLU A 328 50.53 26.56 -34.35
CA GLU A 328 51.38 25.38 -34.42
C GLU A 328 50.61 24.05 -34.46
N GLN A 329 49.52 23.92 -33.71
CA GLN A 329 48.66 22.74 -33.73
C GLN A 329 47.82 22.65 -35.02
N GLU A 330 47.42 23.78 -35.60
CA GLU A 330 46.74 23.80 -36.89
C GLU A 330 47.68 23.38 -38.03
N LYS A 331 48.93 23.89 -38.02
CA LYS A 331 49.97 23.47 -38.96
C LYS A 331 50.30 21.99 -38.83
N ALA A 332 50.43 21.47 -37.60
CA ALA A 332 50.70 20.05 -37.36
C ALA A 332 49.60 19.15 -37.95
N LYS A 333 48.32 19.49 -37.72
CA LYS A 333 47.18 18.76 -38.31
C LYS A 333 47.13 18.89 -39.84
N GLY A 334 47.51 20.04 -40.39
CA GLY A 334 47.60 20.25 -41.84
C GLY A 334 48.66 19.36 -42.49
N VAL A 335 49.85 19.30 -41.90
CA VAL A 335 50.96 18.44 -42.34
C VAL A 335 50.59 16.96 -42.21
N GLU A 336 49.92 16.57 -41.13
CA GLU A 336 49.47 15.18 -40.92
C GLU A 336 48.46 14.74 -41.99
N LYS A 337 47.49 15.61 -42.34
CA LYS A 337 46.54 15.35 -43.43
C LYS A 337 47.23 15.20 -44.79
N LEU A 338 48.23 16.04 -45.08
CA LEU A 338 49.01 15.95 -46.32
C LEU A 338 49.85 14.68 -46.37
N ARG A 339 50.39 14.25 -45.22
CA ARG A 339 51.15 12.99 -45.10
C ARG A 339 50.28 11.77 -45.30
N ASN A 340 49.07 11.75 -44.73
CA ASN A 340 48.11 10.66 -44.93
C ASN A 340 47.65 10.60 -46.38
N ARG A 341 47.37 11.75 -47.00
CA ARG A 341 47.02 11.79 -48.43
C ARG A 341 48.12 11.25 -49.33
N LEU A 342 49.38 11.60 -49.07
CA LEU A 342 50.52 11.04 -49.79
C LEU A 342 50.66 9.53 -49.57
N ALA A 343 50.40 9.04 -48.35
CA ALA A 343 50.44 7.60 -48.06
C ALA A 343 49.34 6.85 -48.84
N ASP A 344 48.17 7.45 -48.99
CA ASP A 344 47.04 6.85 -49.71
C ASP A 344 47.18 6.92 -51.24
N THR A 345 47.67 8.05 -51.77
CA THR A 345 47.70 8.30 -53.23
C THR A 345 49.05 7.98 -53.87
N GLY A 346 50.15 8.04 -53.11
CA GLY A 346 51.52 7.87 -53.62
C GLY A 346 51.94 8.86 -54.72
N SER A 347 51.19 9.94 -54.93
CA SER A 347 51.39 10.87 -56.05
C SER A 347 52.55 11.83 -55.81
N VAL A 348 53.31 12.12 -56.87
CA VAL A 348 54.41 13.10 -56.85
C VAL A 348 53.88 14.51 -56.54
N ASP A 349 52.65 14.82 -56.95
CA ASP A 349 52.02 16.12 -56.69
C ASP A 349 51.68 16.33 -55.22
N ASP A 350 51.23 15.26 -54.53
CA ASP A 350 50.93 15.28 -53.09
C ASP A 350 52.23 15.34 -52.27
N ALA A 351 53.32 14.72 -52.74
CA ALA A 351 54.64 14.84 -52.13
C ALA A 351 55.18 16.28 -52.21
N ALA A 352 54.98 16.95 -53.35
CA ALA A 352 55.35 18.35 -53.52
C ALA A 352 54.49 19.28 -52.64
N ALA A 353 53.20 18.95 -52.46
CA ALA A 353 52.32 19.70 -51.55
C ALA A 353 52.73 19.55 -50.09
N LEU A 354 53.11 18.34 -49.65
CA LEU A 354 53.63 18.09 -48.30
C LEU A 354 54.93 18.86 -48.04
N MET A 355 55.89 18.84 -48.98
CA MET A 355 57.14 19.57 -48.82
C MET A 355 56.96 21.09 -48.77
N ARG A 356 56.00 21.63 -49.52
CA ARG A 356 55.64 23.05 -49.43
C ARG A 356 54.94 23.42 -48.11
N GLY A 357 54.27 22.48 -47.47
CA GLY A 357 53.64 22.69 -46.16
C GLY A 357 54.62 22.61 -44.98
N LEU A 358 55.84 22.14 -45.21
CA LEU A 358 56.91 21.98 -44.20
C LEU A 358 57.99 23.09 -44.24
N LEU A 359 58.00 23.89 -45.32
CA LEU A 359 58.86 25.06 -45.51
C LEU A 359 58.11 26.33 -45.11
#